data_AF-A0A7K3L7A7-F1
#
_entry.id   AF-A0A7K3L7A7-F1
#
_cell.length_a   1.000
_cell.length_b   1.000
_cell.length_c   1.000
_cell.angle_alpha   90.00
_cell.angle_beta   90.00
_cell.angle_gamma   90.00
#
_symmetry.space_group_name_H-M   'P 1'
#
loop_
_entity.id
_entity.type
_entity.pdbx_description
1 polymer ?
#
loop_
_entity_poly.entity_id
_entity_poly.type
_entity_poly.pdbx_seq_one_letter_code
_entity_poly.pdbx_strand_id
1 'polypeptide(L)'
;MSRAVVADVVAELSAMFGGDGGSLELIAVDEASGAVSLKLCLETVECADCVLPPDRLRDVVGTRLRSVVPAVRTLLLDDPRVAPARASTVAVPHTISVLDPTAGVVPGDDDPGPDLGPLAGKRIGLRVDVLWAAYDQTVAEWIPELQRAGAVVTTWRRAQGLKGPEGERHQAEYDAFVGGVDAIISGLANCGSCTSWSVKDGLNALHRGIPTVVAVTEHFVGLAATLATDAGRPGLRLLQLDSSLNVLPEDQVRAAARDAFPRLLDALGAVV
;
A
#
# COMPACT_ATOMS: atom_id res chain seq x y z
N MET A 1 -30.43 -23.22 19.67
CA MET A 1 -30.23 -21.90 19.00
C MET A 1 -31.60 -21.48 18.52
N SER A 2 -32.25 -20.47 19.10
CA SER A 2 -33.65 -20.20 18.76
C SER A 2 -33.81 -19.69 17.32
N ARG A 3 -34.58 -20.40 16.49
CA ARG A 3 -34.96 -19.94 15.13
C ARG A 3 -35.61 -18.55 15.15
N ALA A 4 -36.39 -18.23 16.18
CA ALA A 4 -37.05 -16.93 16.31
C ALA A 4 -36.01 -15.80 16.46
N VAL A 5 -34.99 -16.00 17.28
CA VAL A 5 -33.91 -15.01 17.47
C VAL A 5 -33.12 -14.81 16.18
N VAL A 6 -32.84 -15.88 15.43
CA VAL A 6 -32.17 -15.79 14.13
C VAL A 6 -33.04 -15.03 13.13
N ALA A 7 -34.35 -15.28 13.12
CA ALA A 7 -35.29 -14.58 12.24
C ALA A 7 -35.35 -13.06 12.53
N ASP A 8 -35.35 -12.66 13.80
CA ASP A 8 -35.35 -11.25 14.20
C ASP A 8 -34.09 -10.52 13.71
N VAL A 9 -32.92 -11.16 13.84
CA VAL A 9 -31.65 -10.61 13.35
C VAL A 9 -31.62 -10.53 11.83
N VAL A 10 -32.18 -11.52 11.13
CA VAL A 10 -32.29 -11.49 9.66
C VAL A 10 -33.23 -10.37 9.20
N ALA A 11 -34.33 -10.13 9.89
CA ALA A 11 -35.24 -9.03 9.60
C ALA A 11 -34.57 -7.65 9.79
N GLU A 12 -33.79 -7.48 10.86
CA GLU A 12 -32.96 -6.28 11.10
C GLU A 12 -31.95 -6.06 9.96
N LEU A 13 -31.21 -7.11 9.61
CA LEU A 13 -30.22 -7.08 8.53
C LEU A 13 -30.89 -6.79 7.17
N SER A 14 -32.05 -7.37 6.90
CA SER A 14 -32.79 -7.14 5.66
C SER A 14 -33.31 -5.69 5.58
N ALA A 15 -33.70 -5.07 6.69
CA ALA A 15 -34.10 -3.67 6.71
C ALA A 15 -32.90 -2.74 6.43
N MET A 16 -31.72 -3.11 6.93
CA MET A 16 -30.47 -2.37 6.68
C MET A 16 -30.07 -2.42 5.20
N PHE A 17 -30.18 -3.57 4.54
CA PHE A 17 -29.89 -3.72 3.11
C PHE A 17 -31.00 -3.18 2.19
N GLY A 18 -32.20 -2.96 2.71
CA GLY A 18 -33.33 -2.43 1.94
C GLY A 18 -33.06 -1.05 1.32
N GLY A 19 -32.16 -0.26 1.92
CA GLY A 19 -31.69 1.02 1.33
C GLY A 19 -30.88 0.85 0.04
N ASP A 20 -30.22 -0.30 -0.11
CA ASP A 20 -29.40 -0.68 -1.27
C ASP A 20 -30.17 -1.60 -2.26
N GLY A 21 -31.47 -1.79 -2.01
CA GLY A 21 -32.40 -2.55 -2.85
C GLY A 21 -32.44 -4.07 -2.62
N GLY A 22 -31.53 -4.63 -1.83
CA GLY A 22 -31.45 -6.07 -1.54
C GLY A 22 -32.15 -6.47 -0.24
N SER A 23 -32.69 -7.69 -0.17
CA SER A 23 -33.28 -8.24 1.06
C SER A 23 -32.77 -9.65 1.37
N LEU A 24 -32.84 -10.05 2.64
CA LEU A 24 -32.41 -11.37 3.11
C LEU A 24 -33.61 -12.18 3.60
N GLU A 25 -33.70 -13.43 3.14
CA GLU A 25 -34.72 -14.37 3.55
C GLU A 25 -34.08 -15.53 4.35
N LEU A 26 -34.65 -15.84 5.51
CA LEU A 26 -34.23 -16.99 6.31
C LEU A 26 -34.85 -18.28 5.78
N ILE A 27 -34.01 -19.15 5.21
CA ILE A 27 -34.44 -20.44 4.66
C ILE A 27 -34.51 -21.50 5.77
N ALA A 28 -33.41 -21.70 6.50
CA ALA A 28 -33.31 -22.76 7.50
C ALA A 28 -32.40 -22.40 8.67
N VAL A 29 -32.68 -23.02 9.81
CA VAL A 29 -31.87 -22.97 11.02
C VAL A 29 -31.74 -24.41 11.53
N ASP A 30 -30.54 -24.94 11.55
CA ASP A 30 -30.22 -26.22 12.15
C ASP A 30 -29.60 -25.98 13.53
N GLU A 31 -30.39 -26.23 14.57
CA GLU A 31 -29.97 -26.00 15.94
C GLU A 31 -28.89 -26.97 16.42
N ALA A 32 -28.80 -28.16 15.83
CA ALA A 32 -27.85 -29.19 16.24
C ALA A 32 -26.45 -28.91 15.68
N SER A 33 -26.37 -28.51 14.41
CA SER A 33 -25.09 -28.18 13.76
C SER A 33 -24.68 -26.71 13.96
N GLY A 34 -25.62 -25.83 14.35
CA GLY A 34 -25.38 -24.39 14.39
C GLY A 34 -25.36 -23.75 13.00
N ALA A 35 -25.96 -24.40 11.99
CA ALA A 35 -26.01 -23.90 10.62
C ALA A 35 -27.23 -23.00 10.38
N VAL A 36 -27.01 -21.89 9.69
CA VAL A 36 -28.04 -20.95 9.25
C VAL A 36 -27.96 -20.81 7.75
N SER A 37 -29.10 -20.98 7.06
CA SER A 37 -29.22 -20.83 5.61
C SER A 37 -30.06 -19.62 5.28
N LEU A 38 -29.51 -18.70 4.49
CA LEU A 38 -30.16 -17.48 4.03
C LEU A 38 -30.14 -17.41 2.51
N LYS A 39 -31.08 -16.67 1.94
CA LYS A 39 -31.12 -16.32 0.51
C LYS A 39 -31.10 -14.81 0.34
N LEU A 40 -30.30 -14.33 -0.61
CA LEU A 40 -30.32 -12.94 -1.05
C LEU A 40 -31.37 -12.75 -2.16
N CYS A 41 -32.33 -11.86 -1.93
CA CYS A 41 -33.35 -11.49 -2.89
C CYS A 41 -33.01 -10.12 -3.51
N LEU A 42 -32.91 -10.10 -4.84
CA LEU A 42 -32.55 -8.90 -5.63
C LEU A 42 -33.70 -8.39 -6.51
N GLU A 43 -34.93 -8.85 -6.28
CA GLU A 43 -36.09 -8.59 -7.14
C GLU A 43 -36.44 -7.10 -7.28
N THR A 44 -36.03 -6.28 -6.30
CA THR A 44 -36.30 -4.83 -6.23
C THR A 44 -35.07 -3.96 -6.50
N VAL A 45 -33.96 -4.55 -6.96
CA VAL A 45 -32.69 -3.83 -7.14
C VAL A 45 -32.62 -3.19 -8.54
N GLU A 46 -32.56 -1.85 -8.59
CA GLU A 46 -32.34 -1.11 -9.85
C GLU A 46 -30.87 -1.16 -10.30
N CYS A 47 -29.92 -1.41 -9.38
CA CYS A 47 -28.49 -1.49 -9.66
C CYS A 47 -27.79 -2.60 -8.83
N ALA A 48 -27.38 -3.69 -9.49
CA ALA A 48 -26.72 -4.82 -8.83
C ALA A 48 -25.37 -4.47 -8.18
N ASP A 49 -24.73 -3.40 -8.65
CA ASP A 49 -23.45 -2.88 -8.13
C ASP A 49 -23.62 -2.04 -6.85
N CYS A 50 -24.84 -1.62 -6.52
CA CYS A 50 -25.15 -0.94 -5.26
C CYS A 50 -25.26 -1.92 -4.08
N VAL A 51 -25.47 -3.21 -4.34
CA VAL A 51 -25.52 -4.25 -3.31
C VAL A 51 -24.10 -4.69 -2.97
N LEU A 52 -23.78 -4.77 -1.68
CA LEU A 52 -22.46 -5.20 -1.18
C LEU A 52 -21.89 -6.39 -1.97
N PRO A 53 -20.58 -6.36 -2.31
CA PRO A 53 -19.91 -7.48 -2.96
C PRO A 53 -20.08 -8.79 -2.15
N PRO A 54 -20.17 -9.96 -2.80
CA PRO A 54 -20.52 -11.23 -2.14
C PRO A 54 -19.69 -11.57 -0.91
N ASP A 55 -18.37 -11.35 -0.96
CA ASP A 55 -17.49 -11.64 0.17
C ASP A 55 -17.74 -10.71 1.36
N ARG A 56 -17.96 -9.41 1.08
CA ARG A 56 -18.30 -8.41 2.12
C ARG A 56 -19.68 -8.66 2.71
N LEU A 57 -20.66 -9.04 1.89
CA LEU A 57 -22.00 -9.39 2.35
C LEU A 57 -21.96 -10.58 3.30
N ARG A 58 -21.22 -11.64 2.93
CA ARG A 58 -21.04 -12.83 3.78
C ARG A 58 -20.39 -12.48 5.12
N ASP A 59 -19.38 -11.62 5.11
CA ASP A 59 -18.69 -11.19 6.33
C ASP A 59 -19.58 -10.36 7.26
N VAL A 60 -20.32 -9.39 6.72
CA VAL A 60 -21.22 -8.52 7.50
C VAL A 60 -22.33 -9.36 8.15
N VAL A 61 -23.00 -10.20 7.36
CA VAL A 61 -24.09 -11.06 7.84
C VAL A 61 -23.57 -12.06 8.87
N GLY A 62 -22.43 -12.71 8.59
CA GLY A 62 -21.82 -13.68 9.51
C GLY A 62 -21.37 -13.04 10.82
N THR A 63 -20.81 -11.84 10.77
CA THR A 63 -20.37 -11.10 11.96
C THR A 63 -21.55 -10.69 12.83
N ARG A 64 -22.62 -10.16 12.22
CA ARG A 64 -23.81 -9.75 12.96
C ARG A 64 -24.56 -10.93 13.57
N LEU A 65 -24.74 -12.02 12.80
CA LEU A 65 -25.38 -13.22 13.32
C LEU A 65 -24.61 -13.83 14.50
N ARG A 66 -23.28 -13.91 14.41
CA ARG A 66 -22.46 -14.48 15.51
C ARG A 66 -22.38 -13.59 16.74
N SER A 67 -22.51 -12.27 16.60
CA SER A 67 -22.50 -11.37 17.76
C SER A 67 -23.78 -11.47 18.59
N VAL A 68 -24.93 -11.69 17.95
CA VAL A 68 -26.23 -11.87 18.63
C VAL A 68 -26.50 -13.34 18.98
N VAL A 69 -26.05 -14.27 18.14
CA VAL A 69 -26.24 -15.71 18.28
C VAL A 69 -24.89 -16.42 18.17
N PRO A 70 -24.07 -16.46 19.25
CA PRO A 70 -22.74 -17.08 19.22
C PRO A 70 -22.73 -18.58 18.89
N ALA A 71 -23.89 -19.24 18.96
CA ALA A 71 -24.07 -20.63 18.59
C ALA A 71 -24.04 -20.88 17.07
N VAL A 72 -24.09 -19.84 16.24
CA VAL A 72 -23.96 -19.95 14.78
C VAL A 72 -22.53 -20.33 14.43
N ARG A 73 -22.37 -21.54 13.87
CA ARG A 73 -21.08 -22.08 13.42
C ARG A 73 -20.90 -21.95 11.91
N THR A 74 -21.98 -22.16 11.16
CA THR A 74 -21.96 -22.20 9.70
C THR A 74 -23.02 -21.26 9.14
N LEU A 75 -22.63 -20.42 8.18
CA LEU A 75 -23.54 -19.57 7.42
C LEU A 75 -23.52 -20.01 5.95
N LEU A 76 -24.67 -20.42 5.43
CA LEU A 76 -24.90 -20.67 4.03
C LEU A 76 -25.70 -19.51 3.47
N LEU A 77 -25.08 -18.68 2.63
CA LEU A 77 -25.75 -17.57 1.96
C LEU A 77 -25.86 -17.89 0.47
N ASP A 78 -27.09 -18.13 0.01
CA ASP A 78 -27.44 -18.28 -1.39
C ASP A 78 -27.53 -16.90 -2.04
N ASP A 79 -26.45 -16.50 -2.72
CA ASP A 79 -26.34 -15.25 -3.45
C ASP A 79 -26.46 -15.55 -4.96
N PRO A 80 -27.52 -15.08 -5.65
CA PRO A 80 -27.73 -15.39 -7.07
C PRO A 80 -26.64 -14.82 -8.00
N ARG A 81 -25.78 -13.92 -7.50
CA ARG A 81 -24.62 -13.36 -8.23
C ARG A 81 -23.43 -14.31 -8.23
N VAL A 82 -23.41 -15.29 -7.33
CA VAL A 82 -22.38 -16.33 -7.26
C VAL A 82 -22.98 -17.60 -7.83
N ALA A 83 -22.48 -18.05 -8.99
CA ALA A 83 -22.89 -19.34 -9.53
C ALA A 83 -22.73 -20.42 -8.44
N PRO A 84 -23.71 -21.34 -8.26
CA PRO A 84 -23.61 -22.37 -7.24
C PRO A 84 -22.29 -23.08 -7.44
N ALA A 85 -21.41 -23.00 -6.45
CA ALA A 85 -20.16 -23.73 -6.46
C ALA A 85 -20.55 -25.18 -6.73
N ARG A 86 -20.17 -25.71 -7.90
CA ARG A 86 -20.29 -27.14 -8.16
C ARG A 86 -19.76 -27.83 -6.93
N ALA A 87 -20.59 -28.68 -6.31
CA ALA A 87 -20.17 -29.51 -5.20
C ALA A 87 -18.86 -30.17 -5.63
N SER A 88 -17.76 -29.67 -5.09
CA SER A 88 -16.44 -30.11 -5.46
C SER A 88 -16.32 -31.50 -4.87
N THR A 89 -16.49 -32.52 -5.69
CA THR A 89 -16.13 -33.91 -5.37
C THR A 89 -14.61 -34.08 -5.38
N VAL A 90 -13.86 -33.03 -5.03
CA VAL A 90 -12.45 -33.19 -4.70
C VAL A 90 -12.43 -33.95 -3.40
N ALA A 91 -12.12 -35.24 -3.50
CA ALA A 91 -11.67 -36.03 -2.37
C ALA A 91 -10.63 -35.19 -1.64
N VAL A 92 -10.94 -34.71 -0.43
CA VAL A 92 -9.99 -33.95 0.37
C VAL A 92 -8.88 -34.94 0.69
N PRO A 93 -7.68 -34.81 0.10
CA PRO A 93 -6.60 -35.70 0.46
C PRO A 93 -6.37 -35.56 1.96
N HIS A 94 -6.14 -36.67 2.66
CA HIS A 94 -5.76 -36.66 4.08
C HIS A 94 -4.42 -35.91 4.33
N THR A 95 -3.80 -35.42 3.26
CA THR A 95 -2.58 -34.63 3.23
C THR A 95 -2.79 -33.40 2.37
N ILE A 96 -2.62 -32.23 2.96
CA ILE A 96 -2.54 -30.95 2.24
C ILE A 96 -1.06 -30.66 2.01
N SER A 97 -0.68 -30.44 0.75
CA SER A 97 0.65 -29.91 0.43
C SER A 97 0.65 -28.41 0.71
N VAL A 98 1.23 -28.03 1.84
CA VAL A 98 1.52 -26.62 2.14
C VAL A 98 2.81 -26.29 1.40
N LEU A 99 2.69 -25.44 0.37
CA LEU A 99 3.88 -24.81 -0.21
C LEU A 99 4.38 -23.81 0.81
N ASP A 100 5.64 -23.94 1.21
CA ASP A 100 6.32 -22.90 1.95
C ASP A 100 6.46 -21.70 1.00
N PRO A 101 5.77 -20.57 1.24
CA PRO A 101 5.88 -19.40 0.38
C PRO A 101 7.19 -18.65 0.62
N THR A 102 8.03 -19.09 1.57
CA THR A 102 9.33 -18.48 1.81
C THR A 102 10.31 -18.91 0.73
N ALA A 103 10.77 -17.93 -0.05
CA ALA A 103 11.94 -18.12 -0.89
C ALA A 103 13.18 -18.27 0.01
N GLY A 104 14.15 -19.08 -0.40
CA GLY A 104 15.46 -19.08 0.25
C GLY A 104 16.09 -17.70 0.20
N VAL A 105 16.75 -17.28 1.27
CA VAL A 105 17.43 -15.97 1.32
C VAL A 105 18.60 -16.00 0.35
N VAL A 106 18.46 -15.28 -0.77
CA VAL A 106 19.61 -14.93 -1.62
C VAL A 106 20.30 -13.76 -0.93
N PRO A 107 21.60 -13.87 -0.58
CA PRO A 107 22.34 -12.74 -0.04
C PRO A 107 22.23 -11.55 -1.00
N GLY A 108 21.77 -10.41 -0.48
CA GLY A 108 21.66 -9.18 -1.25
C GLY A 108 23.01 -8.51 -1.47
N ASP A 109 23.02 -7.48 -2.31
CA ASP A 109 24.14 -6.59 -2.53
C ASP A 109 24.13 -5.44 -1.50
N ASP A 110 25.09 -5.50 -0.57
CA ASP A 110 25.32 -4.49 0.46
C ASP A 110 26.00 -3.23 -0.08
N ASP A 111 26.41 -3.19 -1.36
CA ASP A 111 26.97 -1.98 -1.98
C ASP A 111 25.88 -0.87 -2.02
N PRO A 112 26.12 0.28 -1.37
CA PRO A 112 25.17 1.39 -1.35
C PRO A 112 25.07 2.12 -2.70
N GLY A 113 25.90 1.74 -3.68
CA GLY A 113 26.04 2.38 -4.97
C GLY A 113 27.12 3.45 -4.96
N PRO A 114 27.31 4.14 -6.10
CA PRO A 114 28.34 5.14 -6.25
C PRO A 114 28.06 6.41 -5.45
N ASP A 115 29.11 7.05 -4.99
CA ASP A 115 29.08 8.41 -4.46
C ASP A 115 28.90 9.43 -5.59
N LEU A 116 28.14 10.48 -5.31
CA LEU A 116 27.93 11.55 -6.29
C LEU A 116 29.19 12.40 -6.52
N GLY A 117 30.00 12.61 -5.48
CA GLY A 117 31.14 13.51 -5.50
C GLY A 117 30.71 14.99 -5.52
N PRO A 118 31.50 15.87 -6.18
CA PRO A 118 31.22 17.31 -6.18
C PRO A 118 29.86 17.66 -6.80
N LEU A 119 29.09 18.52 -6.13
CA LEU A 119 27.76 18.95 -6.58
C LEU A 119 27.80 19.91 -7.78
N ALA A 120 28.88 20.68 -7.94
CA ALA A 120 28.97 21.68 -8.98
C ALA A 120 28.79 21.07 -10.39
N GLY A 121 27.78 21.57 -11.11
CA GLY A 121 27.43 21.10 -12.45
C GLY A 121 26.62 19.80 -12.51
N LYS A 122 26.37 19.13 -11.37
CA LYS A 122 25.56 17.90 -11.31
C LYS A 122 24.08 18.20 -11.44
N ARG A 123 23.35 17.29 -12.10
CA ARG A 123 21.89 17.32 -12.21
C ARG A 123 21.27 16.44 -11.14
N ILE A 124 20.57 17.03 -10.18
CA ILE A 124 19.96 16.28 -9.07
C ILE A 124 18.47 16.14 -9.32
N GLY A 125 17.99 14.90 -9.40
CA GLY A 125 16.59 14.59 -9.54
C GLY A 125 15.91 14.38 -8.19
N LEU A 126 14.87 15.16 -7.91
CA LEU A 126 13.99 14.95 -6.76
C LEU A 126 12.71 14.25 -7.22
N ARG A 127 12.53 13.00 -6.81
CA ARG A 127 11.26 12.28 -7.01
C ARG A 127 10.35 12.64 -5.84
N VAL A 128 9.21 13.25 -6.16
CA VAL A 128 8.21 13.75 -5.21
C VAL A 128 6.87 13.06 -5.48
N ASP A 129 6.15 12.67 -4.43
CA ASP A 129 4.77 12.19 -4.57
C ASP A 129 3.76 13.36 -4.55
N VAL A 130 2.47 13.05 -4.72
CA VAL A 130 1.37 14.06 -4.71
C VAL A 130 0.67 14.19 -3.36
N LEU A 131 1.01 13.36 -2.38
CA LEU A 131 0.25 13.20 -1.14
C LEU A 131 0.78 14.04 0.01
N TRP A 132 2.10 14.23 0.08
CA TRP A 132 2.74 14.78 1.29
C TRP A 132 3.22 16.22 1.11
N ALA A 133 2.40 17.17 1.55
CA ALA A 133 2.78 18.59 1.60
C ALA A 133 4.06 18.84 2.41
N ALA A 134 4.31 18.06 3.48
CA ALA A 134 5.54 18.19 4.25
C ALA A 134 6.80 17.85 3.44
N TYR A 135 6.68 16.96 2.45
CA TYR A 135 7.79 16.66 1.55
C TYR A 135 8.02 17.76 0.53
N ASP A 136 6.95 18.41 0.05
CA ASP A 136 7.06 19.62 -0.78
C ASP A 136 7.78 20.74 -0.03
N GLN A 137 7.43 20.95 1.24
CA GLN A 137 8.10 21.92 2.12
C GLN A 137 9.57 21.55 2.35
N THR A 138 9.87 20.26 2.56
CA THR A 138 11.24 19.76 2.73
C THR A 138 12.08 20.00 1.48
N VAL A 139 11.57 19.62 0.31
CA VAL A 139 12.23 19.81 -0.99
C VAL A 139 12.42 21.30 -1.30
N ALA A 140 11.48 22.17 -0.91
CA ALA A 140 11.60 23.61 -1.07
C ALA A 140 12.77 24.22 -0.26
N GLU A 141 13.17 23.60 0.85
CA GLU A 141 14.39 24.00 1.59
C GLU A 141 15.66 23.43 0.94
N TRP A 142 15.62 22.21 0.42
CA TRP A 142 16.80 21.56 -0.17
C TRP A 142 17.19 22.09 -1.55
N ILE A 143 16.23 22.46 -2.39
CA ILE A 143 16.49 22.94 -3.76
C ILE A 143 17.46 24.15 -3.75
N PRO A 144 17.20 25.24 -3.01
CA PRO A 144 18.11 26.39 -2.98
C PRO A 144 19.51 26.05 -2.47
N GLU A 145 19.61 25.13 -1.50
CA GLU A 145 20.90 24.69 -0.94
C GLU A 145 21.73 23.94 -1.98
N LEU A 146 21.13 22.98 -2.69
CA LEU A 146 21.76 22.26 -3.79
C LEU A 146 22.17 23.19 -4.93
N GLN A 147 21.31 24.15 -5.28
CA GLN A 147 21.60 25.13 -6.33
C GLN A 147 22.75 26.07 -5.95
N ARG A 148 22.84 26.47 -4.68
CA ARG A 148 23.97 27.27 -4.19
C ARG A 148 25.30 26.53 -4.23
N ALA A 149 25.26 25.21 -4.05
CA ALA A 149 26.40 24.32 -4.28
C ALA A 149 26.72 24.08 -5.77
N GLY A 150 26.01 24.76 -6.68
CA GLY A 150 26.26 24.70 -8.13
C GLY A 150 25.56 23.56 -8.86
N ALA A 151 24.65 22.84 -8.20
CA ALA A 151 23.87 21.79 -8.84
C ALA A 151 22.67 22.35 -9.63
N VAL A 152 22.23 21.61 -10.65
CA VAL A 152 20.98 21.85 -11.38
C VAL A 152 19.93 20.88 -10.85
N VAL A 153 18.87 21.40 -10.24
CA VAL A 153 17.84 20.53 -9.61
C VAL A 153 16.61 20.43 -10.50
N THR A 154 16.12 19.20 -10.71
CA THR A 154 14.85 18.92 -11.40
C THR A 154 13.94 18.08 -10.53
N THR A 155 12.64 18.32 -10.61
CA THR A 155 11.64 17.54 -9.87
C THR A 155 10.82 16.70 -10.81
N TRP A 156 10.53 15.46 -10.43
CA TRP A 156 9.53 14.64 -11.09
C TRP A 156 8.46 14.22 -10.09
N ARG A 157 7.20 14.49 -10.43
CA ARG A 157 6.05 14.27 -9.55
C ARG A 157 5.11 13.23 -10.13
N ARG A 158 4.66 12.30 -9.28
CA ARG A 158 3.64 11.31 -9.67
C ARG A 158 2.68 10.96 -8.53
N ALA A 159 1.49 10.52 -8.91
CA ALA A 159 0.64 9.70 -8.05
C ALA A 159 1.14 8.25 -7.99
N GLN A 160 0.87 7.58 -6.89
CA GLN A 160 1.26 6.18 -6.65
C GLN A 160 0.17 5.22 -7.13
N GLY A 161 0.52 3.96 -7.35
CA GLY A 161 -0.49 2.90 -7.59
C GLY A 161 -1.10 2.84 -9.00
N LEU A 162 -0.62 3.64 -9.95
CA LEU A 162 -1.12 3.64 -11.33
C LEU A 162 -0.86 2.29 -12.02
N LYS A 163 -1.83 1.81 -12.81
CA LYS A 163 -1.80 0.51 -13.51
C LYS A 163 -2.19 0.68 -14.98
N GLY A 164 -1.92 -0.35 -15.78
CA GLY A 164 -2.26 -0.37 -17.20
C GLY A 164 -1.52 0.71 -18.00
N PRO A 165 -2.12 1.20 -19.11
CA PRO A 165 -1.44 2.14 -20.02
C PRO A 165 -0.95 3.42 -19.36
N GLU A 166 -1.69 3.93 -18.36
CA GLU A 166 -1.28 5.11 -17.61
C GLU A 166 -0.03 4.84 -16.76
N GLY A 167 0.00 3.69 -16.08
CA GLY A 167 1.17 3.25 -15.32
C GLY A 167 2.41 3.07 -16.19
N GLU A 168 2.26 2.48 -17.37
CA GLU A 168 3.33 2.29 -18.36
C GLU A 168 3.88 3.63 -18.85
N ARG A 169 3.01 4.58 -19.21
CA ARG A 169 3.42 5.93 -19.61
C ARG A 169 4.22 6.63 -18.52
N HIS A 170 3.74 6.60 -17.28
CA HIS A 170 4.46 7.25 -16.17
C HIS A 170 5.76 6.54 -15.81
N GLN A 171 5.85 5.22 -16.00
CA GLN A 171 7.11 4.51 -15.85
C GLN A 171 8.11 4.97 -16.93
N ALA A 172 7.68 5.13 -18.19
CA ALA A 172 8.54 5.67 -19.25
C ALA A 172 8.98 7.12 -18.97
N GLU A 173 8.10 7.96 -18.43
CA GLU A 173 8.45 9.32 -17.99
C GLU A 173 9.50 9.30 -16.87
N TYR A 174 9.34 8.41 -15.88
CA TYR A 174 10.31 8.23 -14.81
C TYR A 174 11.66 7.76 -15.36
N ASP A 175 11.63 6.80 -16.29
CA ASP A 175 12.85 6.26 -16.91
C ASP A 175 13.61 7.35 -17.68
N ALA A 176 12.90 8.22 -18.39
CA ALA A 176 13.47 9.37 -19.08
C ALA A 176 14.02 10.42 -18.09
N PHE A 177 13.31 10.66 -16.98
CA PHE A 177 13.76 11.54 -15.92
C PHE A 177 15.05 11.04 -15.27
N VAL A 178 15.12 9.76 -14.88
CA VAL A 178 16.31 9.14 -14.29
C VAL A 178 17.48 9.16 -15.28
N GLY A 179 17.23 8.92 -16.57
CA GLY A 179 18.28 9.00 -17.60
C GLY A 179 18.84 10.42 -17.84
N GLY A 180 18.21 11.46 -17.28
CA GLY A 180 18.61 12.85 -17.44
C GLY A 180 19.28 13.47 -16.20
N VAL A 181 19.56 12.70 -15.16
CA VAL A 181 20.12 13.20 -13.89
C VAL A 181 21.34 12.38 -13.45
N ASP A 182 22.18 12.99 -12.62
CA ASP A 182 23.39 12.39 -12.04
C ASP A 182 23.14 11.79 -10.65
N ALA A 183 22.03 12.12 -9.99
CA ALA A 183 21.63 11.57 -8.70
C ALA A 183 20.11 11.64 -8.49
N ILE A 184 19.59 10.76 -7.64
CA ILE A 184 18.17 10.72 -7.26
C ILE A 184 18.01 10.82 -5.75
N ILE A 185 17.10 11.70 -5.32
CA ILE A 185 16.54 11.71 -3.96
C ILE A 185 15.06 11.36 -4.08
N SER A 186 14.69 10.18 -3.58
CA SER A 186 13.35 9.62 -3.71
C SER A 186 12.58 9.73 -2.40
N GLY A 187 11.42 10.38 -2.43
CA GLY A 187 10.57 10.48 -1.25
C GLY A 187 9.12 10.88 -1.55
N LEU A 188 8.28 10.99 -0.53
CA LEU A 188 8.57 10.64 0.86
C LEU A 188 8.08 9.23 1.20
N ALA A 189 8.90 8.45 1.90
CA ALA A 189 8.46 7.22 2.56
C ALA A 189 7.87 7.54 3.96
N ASN A 190 6.54 7.68 4.03
CA ASN A 190 5.79 8.13 5.22
C ASN A 190 4.55 7.26 5.58
N CYS A 191 4.36 6.16 4.87
CA CYS A 191 3.18 5.29 4.94
C CYS A 191 3.51 3.99 4.21
N GLY A 192 2.72 2.94 4.40
CA GLY A 192 3.00 1.64 3.75
C GLY A 192 3.18 1.74 2.23
N SER A 193 2.17 2.24 1.51
CA SER A 193 2.21 2.36 0.06
C SER A 193 3.30 3.30 -0.45
N CYS A 194 3.42 4.49 0.14
CA CYS A 194 4.41 5.48 -0.27
C CYS A 194 5.84 5.07 0.03
N THR A 195 6.05 4.27 1.08
CA THR A 195 7.34 3.62 1.32
C THR A 195 7.67 2.64 0.20
N SER A 196 6.74 1.74 -0.15
CA SER A 196 6.94 0.79 -1.25
C SER A 196 7.25 1.46 -2.58
N TRP A 197 6.54 2.54 -2.92
CA TRP A 197 6.78 3.25 -4.18
C TRP A 197 8.07 4.07 -4.17
N SER A 198 8.41 4.75 -3.06
CA SER A 198 9.64 5.52 -2.95
C SER A 198 10.88 4.62 -2.99
N VAL A 199 10.82 3.44 -2.35
CA VAL A 199 11.86 2.41 -2.42
C VAL A 199 11.94 1.79 -3.81
N LYS A 200 10.82 1.40 -4.42
CA LYS A 200 10.80 0.86 -5.80
C LYS A 200 11.44 1.81 -6.80
N ASP A 201 11.05 3.09 -6.75
CA ASP A 201 11.58 4.11 -7.67
C ASP A 201 13.07 4.34 -7.38
N GLY A 202 13.49 4.43 -6.11
CA GLY A 202 14.90 4.53 -5.72
C GLY A 202 15.75 3.35 -6.19
N LEU A 203 15.27 2.12 -6.03
CA LEU A 203 15.94 0.91 -6.52
C LEU A 203 16.07 0.91 -8.05
N ASN A 204 15.07 1.40 -8.78
CA ASN A 204 15.13 1.50 -10.23
C ASN A 204 16.26 2.45 -10.68
N ALA A 205 16.43 3.59 -10.01
CA ALA A 205 17.57 4.48 -10.26
C ALA A 205 18.91 3.84 -9.87
N LEU A 206 18.98 3.22 -8.70
CA LEU A 206 20.19 2.59 -8.21
C LEU A 206 20.66 1.42 -9.08
N HIS A 207 19.74 0.61 -9.63
CA HIS A 207 20.07 -0.46 -10.59
C HIS A 207 20.65 0.05 -11.91
N ARG A 208 20.52 1.35 -12.21
CA ARG A 208 21.17 2.02 -13.35
C ARG A 208 22.52 2.62 -12.99
N GLY A 209 23.01 2.40 -11.76
CA GLY A 209 24.26 2.97 -11.27
C GLY A 209 24.16 4.45 -10.92
N ILE A 210 22.95 4.98 -10.69
CA ILE A 210 22.76 6.37 -10.28
C ILE A 210 22.88 6.48 -8.75
N PRO A 211 23.75 7.35 -8.19
CA PRO A 211 23.77 7.69 -6.78
C PRO A 211 22.36 8.02 -6.28
N THR A 212 21.85 7.23 -5.33
CA THR A 212 20.44 7.31 -4.93
C THR A 212 20.28 7.25 -3.42
N VAL A 213 19.44 8.13 -2.88
CA VAL A 213 19.00 8.13 -1.48
C VAL A 213 17.47 8.11 -1.43
N VAL A 214 16.89 7.33 -0.51
CA VAL A 214 15.45 7.37 -0.21
C VAL A 214 15.23 8.14 1.09
N ALA A 215 14.48 9.24 1.01
CA ALA A 215 14.02 9.99 2.17
C ALA A 215 12.85 9.25 2.84
N VAL A 216 13.04 8.87 4.11
CA VAL A 216 12.12 8.03 4.86
C VAL A 216 11.91 8.58 6.26
N THR A 217 10.67 8.61 6.72
CA THR A 217 10.37 8.98 8.10
C THR A 217 10.69 7.83 9.05
N GLU A 218 11.12 8.15 10.26
CA GLU A 218 11.59 7.21 11.30
C GLU A 218 10.74 5.93 11.41
N HIS A 219 9.41 6.05 11.48
CA HIS A 219 8.50 4.90 11.63
C HIS A 219 8.54 3.91 10.45
N PHE A 220 9.01 4.33 9.28
CA PHE A 220 9.02 3.53 8.06
C PHE A 220 10.42 3.08 7.63
N VAL A 221 11.47 3.39 8.39
CA VAL A 221 12.84 2.94 8.11
C VAL A 221 12.91 1.41 8.04
N GLY A 222 12.31 0.72 9.02
CA GLY A 222 12.29 -0.76 9.05
C GLY A 222 11.59 -1.37 7.83
N LEU A 223 10.47 -0.79 7.39
CA LEU A 223 9.78 -1.23 6.18
C LEU A 223 10.63 -0.95 4.93
N ALA A 224 11.24 0.23 4.82
CA ALA A 224 12.07 0.59 3.69
C ALA A 224 13.28 -0.35 3.55
N ALA A 225 13.96 -0.63 4.67
CA ALA A 225 15.09 -1.56 4.71
C ALA A 225 14.68 -3.00 4.35
N THR A 226 13.53 -3.46 4.84
CA THR A 226 12.98 -4.78 4.49
C THR A 226 12.72 -4.86 2.99
N LEU A 227 12.04 -3.87 2.41
CA LEU A 227 11.73 -3.84 0.98
C LEU A 227 12.99 -3.76 0.10
N ALA A 228 14.02 -3.04 0.54
CA ALA A 228 15.30 -2.97 -0.14
C ALA A 228 16.03 -4.33 -0.08
N THR A 229 16.00 -4.99 1.07
CA THR A 229 16.57 -6.34 1.28
C THR A 229 15.86 -7.38 0.43
N ASP A 230 14.53 -7.38 0.42
CA ASP A 230 13.70 -8.27 -0.40
C ASP A 230 13.96 -8.09 -1.90
N ALA A 231 14.34 -6.87 -2.31
CA ALA A 231 14.74 -6.55 -3.67
C ALA A 231 16.23 -6.83 -3.96
N GLY A 232 16.96 -7.42 -3.02
CA GLY A 232 18.37 -7.78 -3.16
C GLY A 232 19.35 -6.62 -3.02
N ARG A 233 18.93 -5.47 -2.49
CA ARG A 233 19.76 -4.26 -2.29
C ARG A 233 19.70 -3.75 -0.83
N PRO A 234 20.12 -4.56 0.16
CA PRO A 234 20.21 -4.13 1.56
C PRO A 234 21.07 -2.86 1.76
N GLY A 235 22.03 -2.58 0.87
CA GLY A 235 22.86 -1.37 0.91
C GLY A 235 22.15 -0.05 0.54
N LEU A 236 20.90 -0.07 0.06
CA LEU A 236 20.18 1.13 -0.38
C LEU A 236 20.23 2.24 0.69
N ARG A 237 20.78 3.41 0.32
CA ARG A 237 20.91 4.55 1.23
C ARG A 237 19.55 5.10 1.64
N LEU A 238 19.31 5.15 2.95
CA LEU A 238 18.11 5.73 3.55
C LEU A 238 18.48 7.01 4.32
N LEU A 239 17.81 8.11 4.02
CA LEU A 239 17.85 9.32 4.84
C LEU A 239 16.67 9.30 5.79
N GLN A 240 16.94 9.05 7.08
CA GLN A 240 15.92 9.13 8.11
C GLN A 240 15.56 10.60 8.41
N LEU A 241 14.28 10.91 8.28
CA LEU A 241 13.63 12.14 8.72
C LEU A 241 12.72 11.85 9.92
N ASP A 242 12.32 12.88 10.66
CA ASP A 242 11.45 12.69 11.83
C ASP A 242 10.09 12.08 11.46
N SER A 243 9.60 11.21 12.35
CA SER A 243 8.31 10.51 12.26
C SER A 243 7.09 11.43 12.11
N SER A 244 7.22 12.70 12.50
CA SER A 244 6.08 13.63 12.64
C SER A 244 5.91 14.62 11.51
N LEU A 245 6.68 14.56 10.41
CA LEU A 245 6.71 15.62 9.39
C LEU A 245 5.32 16.09 8.91
N ASN A 246 4.36 15.18 8.73
CA ASN A 246 3.03 15.56 8.23
C ASN A 246 2.05 16.11 9.28
N VAL A 247 2.38 16.04 10.57
CA VAL A 247 1.58 16.64 11.65
C VAL A 247 2.24 17.88 12.25
N LEU A 248 3.49 18.15 11.88
CA LEU A 248 4.23 19.33 12.31
C LEU A 248 3.72 20.58 11.60
N PRO A 249 3.73 21.74 12.28
CA PRO A 249 3.63 23.03 11.64
C PRO A 249 4.72 23.22 10.56
N GLU A 250 4.40 23.95 9.49
CA GLU A 250 5.29 24.12 8.33
C GLU A 250 6.68 24.68 8.71
N ASP A 251 6.75 25.61 9.65
CA ASP A 251 8.02 26.18 10.12
C ASP A 251 8.92 25.11 10.77
N GLN A 252 8.32 24.16 11.47
CA GLN A 252 9.02 23.02 12.07
C GLN A 252 9.44 21.99 11.01
N VAL A 253 8.60 21.72 10.01
CA VAL A 253 8.98 20.87 8.84
C VAL A 253 10.19 21.46 8.13
N ARG A 254 10.18 22.76 7.87
CA ARG A 254 11.29 23.48 7.22
C ARG A 254 12.55 23.47 8.08
N ALA A 255 12.42 23.61 9.40
CA ALA A 255 13.56 23.51 10.32
C ALA A 255 14.17 22.10 10.29
N ALA A 256 13.34 21.06 10.35
CA ALA A 256 13.79 19.67 10.24
C ALA A 256 14.45 19.37 8.88
N ALA A 257 13.93 19.93 7.80
CA ALA A 257 14.52 19.81 6.48
C ALA A 257 15.94 20.42 6.43
N ARG A 258 16.13 21.61 6.99
CA ARG A 258 17.46 22.25 7.08
C ARG A 258 18.44 21.43 7.93
N ASP A 259 17.98 20.92 9.07
CA ASP A 259 18.79 20.06 9.94
C ASP A 259 19.21 18.74 9.26
N ALA A 260 18.32 18.16 8.47
CA ALA A 260 18.60 16.92 7.74
C ALA A 260 19.53 17.11 6.52
N PHE A 261 19.72 18.34 6.04
CA PHE A 261 20.45 18.59 4.78
C PHE A 261 21.92 18.11 4.79
N PRO A 262 22.73 18.32 5.85
CA PRO A 262 24.08 17.75 5.90
C PRO A 262 24.08 16.21 5.81
N ARG A 263 23.15 15.56 6.52
CA ARG A 263 23.00 14.09 6.49
C ARG A 263 22.54 13.59 5.12
N LEU A 264 21.76 14.38 4.39
CA LEU A 264 21.41 14.09 3.00
C LEU A 264 22.66 14.06 2.11
N LEU A 265 23.54 15.05 2.25
CA LEU A 265 24.77 15.12 1.46
C LEU A 265 25.70 13.93 1.78
N ASP A 266 25.88 13.63 3.06
CA ASP A 266 26.66 12.47 3.50
C ASP A 266 26.10 11.16 2.93
N ALA A 267 24.78 10.96 3.01
CA ALA A 267 24.13 9.78 2.46
C ALA A 267 24.28 9.66 0.94
N LEU A 268 24.34 10.78 0.21
CA LEU A 268 24.51 10.79 -1.24
C LEU A 268 25.97 10.62 -1.68
N GLY A 269 26.92 10.68 -0.73
CA GLY A 269 28.35 10.77 -1.02
C GLY A 269 28.70 12.06 -1.77
N ALA A 270 28.00 13.16 -1.44
CA ALA A 270 28.15 14.45 -2.11
C ALA A 270 29.11 15.37 -1.36
N VAL A 271 29.85 16.20 -2.09
CA VAL A 271 30.68 17.27 -1.52
C VAL A 271 30.32 18.62 -2.14
N VAL A 272 30.28 19.66 -1.30
CA VAL A 272 29.94 21.06 -1.65
C VAL A 272 31.19 21.84 -1.97
#